data_AF-A0A3Q0J1R6-F1
#
_entry.id   AF-A0A3Q0J1R6-F1
#
_cell.length_a   1.000
_cell.length_b   1.000
_cell.length_c   1.000
_cell.angle_alpha   90.00
_cell.angle_beta   90.00
_cell.angle_gamma   90.00
#
_symmetry.space_group_name_H-M   'P 1'
#
loop_
_entity.id
_entity.type
_entity.pdbx_description
1 polymer ?
#
loop_
_entity_poly.entity_id
_entity_poly.type
_entity_poly.pdbx_seq_one_letter_code
_entity_poly.pdbx_strand_id
1 'polypeptide(L)'
;MQASFAWDWGPAFPSMGIWKKVSLQCYNNLSLQHVSTNVYETDQAWRVDISAFLHTSMSVRHVDMEVKMDGTLNVEERLVYTDTSMEVKKDETNTQEDVVIVKKRMFVKKNLVKLWWPNGYGDQPLYNLNVLITYKDFKLSKTVTIGFRTVRLVQDPVPNNKGLTFYFLVNNVPIFAKGSNYIPAHILPEQSANISTVNRLLYSAYLSHTNMIRVWGGGLYESE
;
A
#
# COMPACT_ATOMS: atom_id res chain seq x y z
N MET A 1 17.01 12.53 5.24
CA MET A 1 16.58 13.23 4.00
C MET A 1 17.82 13.87 3.41
N GLN A 2 18.13 13.70 2.12
CA GLN A 2 19.35 14.33 1.56
C GLN A 2 19.23 15.86 1.52
N ALA A 3 18.05 16.39 1.20
CA ALA A 3 17.79 17.82 1.17
C ALA A 3 18.01 18.56 2.51
N SER A 4 18.11 17.86 3.65
CA SER A 4 18.43 18.52 4.93
C SER A 4 19.86 19.07 4.97
N PHE A 5 20.76 18.57 4.11
CA PHE A 5 22.14 19.05 3.97
C PHE A 5 22.27 20.15 2.89
N ALA A 6 21.18 20.89 2.65
CA ALA A 6 20.96 21.79 1.54
C ALA A 6 20.72 21.09 0.19
N TRP A 7 20.12 21.87 -0.70
CA TRP A 7 19.99 21.60 -2.12
C TRP A 7 20.01 22.95 -2.87
N ASP A 8 20.02 22.96 -4.20
CA ASP A 8 20.00 24.21 -4.99
C ASP A 8 18.74 25.08 -4.75
N TRP A 9 17.68 24.51 -4.15
CA TRP A 9 16.42 25.18 -3.79
C TRP A 9 16.12 25.22 -2.29
N GLY A 10 17.02 24.76 -1.41
CA GLY A 10 16.73 24.63 0.02
C GLY A 10 17.95 24.81 0.94
N PRO A 11 17.79 25.41 2.13
CA PRO A 11 18.89 25.63 3.07
C PRO A 11 19.33 24.34 3.78
N ALA A 12 20.52 24.37 4.38
CA ALA A 12 21.04 23.28 5.21
C ALA A 12 20.45 23.35 6.64
N PHE A 13 19.46 22.51 6.92
CA PHE A 13 18.97 22.24 8.28
C PHE A 13 19.01 20.74 8.57
N PRO A 14 20.17 20.19 8.96
CA PRO A 14 20.31 18.78 9.34
C PRO A 14 19.71 18.55 10.73
N SER A 15 18.38 18.53 10.83
CA SER A 15 17.67 18.32 12.08
C SER A 15 17.88 16.89 12.61
N MET A 16 17.82 16.75 13.93
CA MET A 16 17.88 15.47 14.63
C MET A 16 16.74 15.43 15.66
N GLY A 17 16.05 14.29 15.73
CA GLY A 17 14.98 14.11 16.70
C GLY A 17 14.01 12.99 16.34
N ILE A 18 13.07 12.78 17.24
CA ILE A 18 11.95 11.86 17.04
C ILE A 18 10.91 12.57 16.17
N TRP A 19 11.01 12.36 14.85
CA TRP A 19 10.18 13.09 13.87
C TRP A 19 8.89 12.34 13.47
N LYS A 20 8.73 11.09 13.91
CA LYS A 20 7.50 10.29 13.73
C LYS A 20 6.86 9.99 15.08
N LYS A 21 5.60 9.56 15.04
CA LYS A 21 4.84 9.17 16.24
C LYS A 21 5.54 8.04 17.01
N VAL A 22 5.50 8.14 18.32
CA VAL A 22 5.92 7.08 19.26
C VAL A 22 4.65 6.49 19.87
N SER A 23 4.59 5.16 19.93
CA SER A 23 3.47 4.44 20.53
C SER A 23 3.97 3.23 21.32
N LEU A 24 3.34 2.97 22.48
CA LEU A 24 3.49 1.72 23.20
C LEU A 24 2.36 0.78 22.78
N GLN A 25 2.71 -0.39 22.25
CA GLN A 25 1.75 -1.43 21.89
C GLN A 25 1.92 -2.63 22.84
N CYS A 26 0.90 -2.91 23.64
CA CYS A 26 0.88 -4.06 24.54
C CYS A 26 -0.02 -5.15 23.97
N TYR A 27 0.48 -6.38 23.87
CA TYR A 27 -0.28 -7.54 23.42
C TYR A 27 0.20 -8.79 24.16
N ASN A 28 -0.70 -9.76 24.34
CA ASN A 28 -0.39 -10.99 25.09
C ASN A 28 0.23 -12.06 24.21
N ASN A 29 -0.45 -12.43 23.11
CA ASN A 29 -0.07 -13.56 22.27
C ASN A 29 0.28 -13.11 20.85
N LEU A 30 -0.66 -12.46 20.18
CA LEU A 30 -0.52 -12.00 18.80
C LEU A 30 -0.84 -10.52 18.69
N SER A 31 -0.18 -9.85 17.74
CA SER A 31 -0.48 -8.49 17.34
C SER A 31 -0.45 -8.37 15.82
N LEU A 32 -1.53 -7.88 15.23
CA LEU A 32 -1.62 -7.64 13.79
C LEU A 32 -0.96 -6.29 13.45
N GLN A 33 0.27 -6.35 12.95
CA GLN A 33 1.08 -5.16 12.67
C GLN A 33 0.67 -4.51 11.35
N HIS A 34 0.61 -5.31 10.30
CA HIS A 34 0.41 -4.81 8.95
C HIS A 34 -0.41 -5.78 8.11
N VAL A 35 -1.18 -5.23 7.17
CA VAL A 35 -1.88 -5.97 6.14
C VAL A 35 -1.46 -5.35 4.82
N SER A 36 -0.84 -6.15 3.96
CA SER A 36 -0.48 -5.75 2.60
C SER A 36 -1.40 -6.43 1.60
N THR A 37 -1.69 -5.75 0.51
CA THR A 37 -2.50 -6.28 -0.58
C THR A 37 -1.84 -6.04 -1.93
N ASN A 38 -1.95 -7.02 -2.82
CA ASN A 38 -1.64 -6.85 -4.24
C ASN A 38 -2.86 -7.25 -5.06
N VAL A 39 -3.23 -6.41 -6.02
CA VAL A 39 -4.42 -6.61 -6.87
C VAL A 39 -3.96 -6.87 -8.30
N TYR A 40 -4.42 -7.97 -8.87
CA TYR A 40 -4.07 -8.40 -10.23
C TYR A 40 -5.34 -8.64 -11.06
N GLU A 41 -5.30 -8.24 -12.32
CA GLU A 41 -6.31 -8.64 -13.29
C GLU A 41 -5.99 -10.06 -13.80
N THR A 42 -7.01 -10.92 -13.89
CA THR A 42 -6.94 -12.24 -14.55
C THR A 42 -7.99 -12.30 -15.66
N ASP A 43 -8.14 -13.40 -16.38
CA ASP A 43 -9.13 -13.48 -17.48
C ASP A 43 -10.58 -13.29 -16.99
N GLN A 44 -10.95 -13.95 -15.89
CA GLN A 44 -12.34 -14.01 -15.41
C GLN A 44 -12.62 -13.16 -14.17
N ALA A 45 -11.59 -12.74 -13.44
CA ALA A 45 -11.73 -12.08 -12.14
C ALA A 45 -10.57 -11.13 -11.82
N TRP A 46 -10.69 -10.38 -10.75
CA TRP A 46 -9.59 -9.75 -10.05
C TRP A 46 -9.12 -10.67 -8.93
N ARG A 47 -7.81 -10.89 -8.85
CA ARG A 47 -7.16 -11.61 -7.75
C ARG A 47 -6.60 -10.59 -6.76
N VAL A 48 -7.04 -10.67 -5.52
CA VAL A 48 -6.50 -9.88 -4.40
C VAL A 48 -5.68 -10.81 -3.52
N ASP A 49 -4.35 -10.65 -3.56
CA ASP A 49 -3.42 -11.35 -2.69
C ASP A 49 -3.27 -10.55 -1.40
N ILE A 50 -3.67 -11.14 -0.28
CA ILE A 50 -3.70 -10.53 1.06
C ILE A 50 -2.57 -11.16 1.89
N SER A 51 -1.77 -10.35 2.55
CA SER A 51 -0.73 -10.79 3.50
C SER A 51 -0.88 -10.06 4.83
N ALA A 52 -1.18 -10.79 5.89
CA ALA A 52 -1.21 -10.28 7.26
C ALA A 52 0.11 -10.60 7.96
N PHE A 53 0.76 -9.55 8.49
CA PHE A 53 2.00 -9.63 9.25
C PHE A 53 1.67 -9.51 10.73
N LEU A 54 1.92 -10.59 11.46
CA LEU A 54 1.68 -10.67 12.89
C LEU A 54 3.01 -10.75 13.64
N HIS A 55 3.06 -10.06 14.76
CA HIS A 55 4.05 -10.35 15.80
C HIS A 55 3.45 -11.31 16.80
N THR A 56 4.27 -12.23 17.30
CA THR A 56 3.90 -13.20 18.33
C THR A 56 4.89 -13.12 19.48
N SER A 57 4.38 -13.22 20.72
CA SER A 57 5.20 -13.44 21.91
C SER A 57 5.51 -14.91 22.15
N MET A 58 4.83 -15.81 21.42
CA MET A 58 5.04 -17.24 21.46
C MET A 58 6.14 -17.61 20.46
N SER A 59 7.17 -18.34 20.90
CA SER A 59 8.22 -18.82 20.00
C SER A 59 7.62 -19.83 19.01
N VAL A 60 7.58 -19.44 17.74
CA VAL A 60 7.07 -20.27 16.64
C VAL A 60 7.93 -21.53 16.45
N ARG A 61 9.10 -21.63 17.09
CA ARG A 61 9.93 -22.84 17.13
C ARG A 61 9.44 -23.91 18.11
N HIS A 62 8.53 -23.57 19.01
CA HIS A 62 8.19 -24.45 20.13
C HIS A 62 6.70 -24.76 20.23
N VAL A 63 5.86 -24.01 19.53
CA VAL A 63 4.40 -24.14 19.63
C VAL A 63 3.75 -24.12 18.25
N ASP A 64 2.91 -25.11 18.00
CA ASP A 64 1.98 -25.08 16.86
C ASP A 64 0.84 -24.12 17.17
N MET A 65 0.51 -23.25 16.21
CA MET A 65 -0.57 -22.27 16.34
C MET A 65 -1.50 -22.32 15.14
N GLU A 66 -2.79 -22.49 15.38
CA GLU A 66 -3.79 -22.35 14.33
C GLU A 66 -4.29 -20.90 14.27
N VAL A 67 -3.97 -20.21 13.18
CA VAL A 67 -4.40 -18.83 12.95
C VAL A 67 -5.36 -18.80 11.78
N LYS A 68 -6.55 -18.26 12.01
CA LYS A 68 -7.57 -18.05 10.97
C LYS A 68 -7.53 -16.62 10.46
N MET A 69 -7.59 -16.44 9.14
CA MET A 69 -7.72 -15.13 8.50
C MET A 69 -8.94 -15.09 7.59
N ASP A 70 -9.86 -14.19 7.92
CA ASP A 70 -11.04 -13.85 7.14
C ASP A 70 -10.85 -12.50 6.45
N GLY A 71 -11.23 -12.40 5.18
CA GLY A 71 -11.21 -11.16 4.40
C GLY A 71 -12.60 -10.83 3.89
N THR A 72 -13.10 -9.65 4.21
CA THR A 72 -14.41 -9.16 3.76
C THR A 72 -14.25 -7.88 2.96
N LEU A 73 -14.77 -7.88 1.73
CA LEU A 73 -14.77 -6.75 0.82
C LEU A 73 -16.21 -6.43 0.43
N ASN A 74 -16.65 -5.20 0.66
CA ASN A 74 -17.96 -4.74 0.21
C ASN A 74 -17.84 -4.10 -1.18
N VAL A 75 -18.55 -4.65 -2.16
CA VAL A 75 -18.53 -4.19 -3.56
C VAL A 75 -19.96 -4.06 -4.07
N GLU A 76 -20.41 -2.83 -4.37
CA GLU A 76 -21.78 -2.56 -4.86
C GLU A 76 -22.87 -3.23 -4.00
N GLU A 77 -22.77 -3.07 -2.68
CA GLU A 77 -23.68 -3.68 -1.68
C GLU A 77 -23.66 -5.22 -1.64
N ARG A 78 -22.75 -5.86 -2.38
CA ARG A 78 -22.46 -7.30 -2.29
C ARG A 78 -21.22 -7.53 -1.45
N LEU A 79 -21.37 -8.35 -0.42
CA LEU A 79 -20.25 -8.83 0.38
C LEU A 79 -19.52 -9.94 -0.38
N VAL A 80 -18.26 -9.69 -0.70
CA VAL A 80 -17.33 -10.72 -1.16
C VAL A 80 -16.49 -11.17 0.04
N TYR A 81 -16.51 -12.47 0.29
CA TYR A 81 -15.88 -13.06 1.46
C TYR A 81 -14.82 -14.08 1.06
N THR A 82 -13.75 -14.14 1.84
CA THR A 82 -12.76 -15.21 1.78
C THR A 82 -12.40 -15.65 3.19
N ASP A 83 -12.26 -16.95 3.40
CA ASP A 83 -11.88 -17.56 4.67
C ASP A 83 -10.69 -18.48 4.43
N THR A 84 -9.66 -18.37 5.27
CA THR A 84 -8.60 -19.35 5.37
C THR A 84 -8.26 -19.63 6.84
N SER A 85 -8.06 -20.89 7.17
CA SER A 85 -7.23 -21.27 8.32
C SER A 85 -5.82 -21.57 7.84
N MET A 86 -4.84 -21.21 8.66
CA MET A 86 -3.44 -21.58 8.47
C MET A 86 -2.93 -22.15 9.79
N GLU A 87 -2.48 -23.40 9.73
CA GLU A 87 -1.69 -23.98 10.81
C GLU A 87 -0.26 -23.49 10.67
N VAL A 88 0.18 -22.67 11.62
CA VAL A 88 1.57 -22.26 11.77
C VAL A 88 2.26 -23.36 12.57
N LYS A 89 2.99 -24.22 11.87
CA LYS A 89 3.74 -25.30 12.48
C LYS A 89 5.04 -24.81 13.06
N LYS A 90 5.52 -25.53 14.07
CA LYS A 90 6.88 -25.43 14.57
C LYS A 90 7.89 -25.46 13.41
N ASP A 91 8.70 -24.40 13.31
CA ASP A 91 9.78 -24.31 12.33
C ASP A 91 11.11 -23.99 13.00
N GLU A 92 11.90 -25.03 13.26
CA GLU A 92 13.23 -24.94 13.89
C GLU A 92 14.25 -24.16 13.03
N THR A 93 13.97 -23.95 11.75
CA THR A 93 14.87 -23.26 10.81
C THR A 93 14.56 -21.77 10.65
N ASN A 94 13.41 -21.31 11.14
CA ASN A 94 13.01 -19.91 11.03
C ASN A 94 13.95 -19.01 11.85
N THR A 95 14.53 -17.99 11.21
CA THR A 95 15.45 -17.02 11.84
C THR A 95 14.73 -15.82 12.45
N GLN A 96 13.44 -15.64 12.17
CA GLN A 96 12.57 -14.62 12.75
C GLN A 96 11.51 -15.30 13.61
N GLU A 97 11.88 -15.63 14.85
CA GLU A 97 11.06 -16.43 15.77
C GLU A 97 9.71 -15.77 16.14
N ASP A 98 9.60 -14.45 15.99
CA ASP A 98 8.48 -13.65 16.51
C ASP A 98 7.55 -13.13 15.41
N VAL A 99 7.75 -13.51 14.14
CA VAL A 99 6.97 -13.01 12.99
C VAL A 99 6.22 -14.15 12.31
N VAL A 100 4.92 -13.95 12.15
CA VAL A 100 4.03 -14.87 11.41
C VAL A 100 3.43 -14.12 10.23
N ILE A 101 3.47 -14.71 9.04
CA ILE A 101 2.84 -14.15 7.83
C ILE A 101 1.76 -15.10 7.34
N VAL A 102 0.50 -14.65 7.41
CA VAL A 102 -0.64 -15.40 6.87
C VAL A 102 -1.02 -14.83 5.51
N LYS A 103 -1.13 -15.68 4.50
CA LYS A 103 -1.42 -15.28 3.11
C LYS A 103 -2.75 -15.85 2.64
N LYS A 104 -3.50 -15.08 1.87
CA LYS A 104 -4.74 -15.51 1.23
C LYS A 104 -4.92 -14.89 -0.14
N ARG A 105 -5.71 -15.54 -0.98
CA ARG A 105 -6.18 -15.01 -2.26
C ARG A 105 -7.70 -14.92 -2.22
N MET A 106 -8.21 -13.75 -2.58
CA MET A 106 -9.62 -13.50 -2.84
C MET A 106 -9.81 -13.29 -4.35
N PHE A 107 -10.89 -13.82 -4.91
CA PHE A 107 -11.25 -13.61 -6.31
C PHE A 107 -12.56 -12.82 -6.37
N VAL A 108 -12.54 -11.69 -7.08
CA VAL A 108 -13.69 -10.80 -7.25
C VAL A 108 -14.04 -10.76 -8.73
N LYS A 109 -15.29 -11.07 -9.10
CA LYS A 109 -15.71 -11.04 -10.52
C LYS A 109 -15.54 -9.62 -11.09
N LYS A 110 -15.03 -9.51 -12.32
CA LYS A 110 -14.72 -8.21 -12.95
C LYS A 110 -15.92 -7.27 -13.02
N ASN A 111 -17.09 -7.81 -13.33
CA ASN A 111 -18.32 -7.03 -13.49
C ASN A 111 -18.91 -6.50 -12.18
N LEU A 112 -18.35 -6.86 -11.02
CA LEU A 112 -18.79 -6.32 -9.73
C LEU A 112 -18.03 -5.06 -9.34
N VAL A 113 -16.82 -4.85 -9.87
CA VAL A 113 -15.95 -3.74 -9.46
C VAL A 113 -15.93 -2.64 -10.50
N LYS A 114 -15.87 -1.40 -10.03
CA LYS A 114 -15.53 -0.23 -10.83
C LYS A 114 -14.03 -0.02 -10.75
N LEU A 115 -13.41 0.30 -11.88
CA LEU A 115 -11.97 0.51 -11.95
C LEU A 115 -11.59 1.88 -11.39
N TRP A 116 -10.48 1.92 -10.67
CA TRP A 116 -9.84 3.17 -10.28
C TRP A 116 -9.12 3.78 -11.49
N TRP A 117 -9.33 5.07 -11.74
CA TRP A 117 -8.69 5.83 -12.81
C TRP A 117 -7.88 7.02 -12.27
N PRO A 118 -6.77 7.40 -12.93
CA PRO A 118 -6.07 8.62 -12.61
C PRO A 118 -6.92 9.86 -12.95
N ASN A 119 -6.56 11.00 -12.38
CA ASN A 119 -7.28 12.27 -12.56
C ASN A 119 -7.51 12.59 -14.06
N GLY A 120 -8.77 12.86 -14.41
CA GLY A 120 -9.19 13.18 -15.78
C GLY A 120 -9.49 11.98 -16.69
N TYR A 121 -9.39 10.74 -16.21
CA TYR A 121 -9.66 9.52 -17.00
C TYR A 121 -10.88 8.71 -16.50
N GLY A 122 -11.52 9.13 -15.41
CA GLY A 122 -12.66 8.46 -14.80
C GLY A 122 -12.72 8.72 -13.30
N ASP A 123 -13.56 7.95 -12.61
CA ASP A 123 -13.69 8.01 -11.16
C ASP A 123 -12.54 7.29 -10.44
N GLN A 124 -12.41 7.55 -9.13
CA GLN A 124 -11.42 6.94 -8.24
C GLN A 124 -12.08 6.00 -7.21
N PRO A 125 -12.86 4.98 -7.61
CA PRO A 125 -13.47 4.06 -6.65
C PRO A 125 -12.41 3.36 -5.81
N LEU A 126 -12.64 3.35 -4.50
CA LEU A 126 -11.83 2.69 -3.50
C LEU A 126 -12.72 1.81 -2.63
N TYR A 127 -12.20 0.65 -2.25
CA TYR A 127 -12.93 -0.38 -1.54
C TYR A 127 -12.22 -0.70 -0.22
N ASN A 128 -12.99 -0.83 0.85
CA ASN A 128 -12.47 -1.21 2.15
C ASN A 128 -12.45 -2.73 2.27
N LEU A 129 -11.25 -3.31 2.34
CA LEU A 129 -11.03 -4.71 2.69
C LEU A 129 -10.81 -4.79 4.20
N ASN A 130 -11.74 -5.41 4.92
CA ASN A 130 -11.56 -5.75 6.33
C ASN A 130 -10.89 -7.13 6.44
N VAL A 131 -9.75 -7.18 7.13
CA VAL A 131 -9.04 -8.42 7.45
C VAL A 131 -9.20 -8.71 8.93
N LEU A 132 -9.74 -9.87 9.26
CA LEU A 132 -9.97 -10.36 10.60
C LEU A 132 -9.07 -11.58 10.84
N ILE A 133 -8.23 -11.51 11.87
CA ILE A 133 -7.43 -12.62 12.38
C ILE A 133 -8.12 -13.16 13.62
N THR A 134 -8.37 -14.47 13.64
CA THR A 134 -8.86 -15.18 14.82
C THR A 134 -7.80 -16.18 15.30
N TYR A 135 -7.50 -16.16 16.59
CA TYR A 135 -6.62 -17.12 17.25
C TYR A 135 -7.23 -17.49 18.60
N LYS A 136 -7.65 -18.75 18.76
CA LYS A 136 -8.49 -19.18 19.90
C LYS A 136 -9.70 -18.25 20.03
N ASP A 137 -9.91 -17.64 21.20
CA ASP A 137 -11.00 -16.70 21.45
C ASP A 137 -10.65 -15.24 21.10
N PHE A 138 -9.42 -14.96 20.67
CA PHE A 138 -8.97 -13.61 20.34
C PHE A 138 -9.23 -13.25 18.88
N LYS A 139 -9.69 -12.01 18.66
CA LYS A 139 -9.94 -11.44 17.34
C LYS A 139 -9.17 -10.14 17.17
N LEU A 140 -8.43 -10.01 16.09
CA LEU A 140 -7.69 -8.81 15.68
C LEU A 140 -8.17 -8.40 14.31
N SER A 141 -8.36 -7.11 14.03
CA SER A 141 -8.78 -6.68 12.69
C SER A 141 -8.03 -5.45 12.22
N LYS A 142 -7.86 -5.36 10.90
CA LYS A 142 -7.34 -4.16 10.23
C LYS A 142 -8.09 -3.98 8.92
N THR A 143 -8.47 -2.74 8.64
CA THR A 143 -9.07 -2.37 7.35
C THR A 143 -8.00 -1.75 6.48
N VAL A 144 -7.93 -2.17 5.22
CA VAL A 144 -7.07 -1.57 4.20
C VAL A 144 -7.89 -1.18 2.99
N THR A 145 -7.50 -0.07 2.36
CA THR A 145 -8.20 0.45 1.19
C THR A 145 -7.53 -0.05 -0.08
N ILE A 146 -8.31 -0.58 -1.01
CA ILE A 146 -7.81 -1.09 -2.30
C ILE A 146 -8.55 -0.41 -3.47
N GLY A 147 -7.86 -0.24 -4.59
CA GLY A 147 -8.44 0.23 -5.85
C GLY A 147 -8.11 -0.75 -6.97
N PHE A 148 -9.12 -1.21 -7.71
CA PHE A 148 -8.94 -2.15 -8.81
C PHE A 148 -8.45 -1.42 -10.06
N ARG A 149 -7.20 -1.67 -10.44
CA ARG A 149 -6.58 -1.12 -11.65
C ARG A 149 -5.40 -1.96 -12.10
N THR A 150 -5.05 -1.87 -13.38
CA THR A 150 -3.73 -2.31 -13.86
C THR A 150 -2.85 -1.10 -14.13
N VAL A 151 -1.55 -1.23 -13.87
CA VAL A 151 -0.55 -0.21 -14.22
C VAL A 151 0.65 -0.94 -14.85
N ARG A 152 1.04 -0.54 -16.05
CA ARG A 152 2.18 -1.12 -16.77
C ARG A 152 3.06 -0.02 -17.34
N LEU A 153 4.36 -0.06 -17.06
CA LEU A 153 5.37 0.73 -17.76
C LEU A 153 5.66 0.04 -19.10
N VAL A 154 5.61 0.80 -20.19
CA VAL A 154 5.86 0.30 -21.55
C VAL A 154 7.18 0.86 -22.07
N GLN A 155 8.09 -0.06 -22.42
CA GLN A 155 9.43 0.24 -22.91
C GLN A 155 9.76 -0.61 -24.14
N ASP A 156 8.90 -0.56 -25.15
CA ASP A 156 9.05 -1.32 -26.38
C ASP A 156 10.02 -0.60 -27.33
N PRO A 157 10.76 -1.32 -28.21
CA PRO A 157 11.60 -0.69 -29.21
C PRO A 157 10.82 0.24 -30.14
N VAL A 158 11.35 1.44 -30.40
CA VAL A 158 10.73 2.38 -31.35
C VAL A 158 10.99 1.91 -32.78
N PRO A 159 9.96 1.70 -33.63
CA PRO A 159 10.15 1.28 -35.01
C PRO A 159 11.05 2.25 -35.78
N ASN A 160 12.03 1.71 -36.51
CA ASN A 160 12.99 2.47 -37.34
C ASN A 160 13.80 3.53 -36.57
N ASN A 161 13.94 3.42 -35.25
CA ASN A 161 14.72 4.36 -34.43
C ASN A 161 15.53 3.63 -33.35
N LYS A 162 16.58 4.28 -32.83
CA LYS A 162 17.36 3.80 -31.69
C LYS A 162 16.74 4.34 -30.40
N GLY A 163 15.90 3.54 -29.75
CA GLY A 163 15.30 3.91 -28.46
C GLY A 163 14.21 2.95 -28.00
N LEU A 164 13.76 3.16 -26.77
CA LEU A 164 12.60 2.51 -26.18
C LEU A 164 11.49 3.55 -25.98
N THR A 165 10.24 3.15 -26.10
CA THR A 165 9.12 3.96 -25.59
C THR A 165 9.27 4.15 -24.08
N PHE A 166 8.57 5.14 -23.52
CA PHE A 166 8.48 5.28 -22.07
C PHE A 166 7.15 5.94 -21.72
N TYR A 167 6.15 5.12 -21.40
CA TYR A 167 4.84 5.61 -20.98
C TYR A 167 4.14 4.58 -20.11
N PHE A 168 3.07 5.01 -19.43
CA PHE A 168 2.28 4.13 -18.60
C PHE A 168 0.97 3.76 -19.31
N LEU A 169 0.61 2.48 -19.24
CA LEU A 169 -0.77 2.05 -19.43
C LEU A 169 -1.44 1.97 -18.07
N VAL A 170 -2.63 2.55 -17.95
CA VAL A 170 -3.52 2.31 -16.82
C VAL A 170 -4.82 1.73 -17.36
N ASN A 171 -5.21 0.54 -16.88
CA ASN A 171 -6.38 -0.19 -17.39
C ASN A 171 -6.33 -0.36 -18.92
N ASN A 172 -5.16 -0.69 -19.46
CA ASN A 172 -4.86 -0.83 -20.89
C ASN A 172 -4.99 0.45 -21.74
N VAL A 173 -5.16 1.62 -21.12
CA VAL A 173 -5.19 2.93 -21.80
C VAL A 173 -3.85 3.64 -21.63
N PRO A 174 -3.20 4.12 -22.73
CA PRO A 174 -2.01 4.96 -22.65
C PRO A 174 -2.29 6.27 -21.93
N ILE A 175 -1.55 6.53 -20.86
CA ILE A 175 -1.66 7.75 -20.07
C ILE A 175 -0.49 8.66 -20.40
N PHE A 176 -0.80 9.83 -20.97
CA PHE A 176 0.15 10.93 -21.01
C PHE A 176 0.30 11.51 -19.60
N ALA A 177 1.48 11.33 -19.01
CA ALA A 177 1.78 11.82 -17.67
C ALA A 177 1.88 13.35 -17.67
N LYS A 178 0.99 14.00 -16.91
CA LYS A 178 0.95 15.45 -16.67
C LYS A 178 1.16 15.67 -15.19
N GLY A 179 2.19 16.43 -14.82
CA GLY A 179 2.40 16.78 -13.42
C GLY A 179 3.77 17.32 -13.11
N SER A 180 4.18 17.11 -11.85
CA SER A 180 5.32 17.79 -11.24
C SER A 180 6.16 16.84 -10.38
N ASN A 181 7.38 17.28 -10.07
CA ASN A 181 8.19 16.67 -9.02
C ASN A 181 7.77 17.26 -7.66
N TYR A 182 7.48 16.41 -6.71
CA TYR A 182 7.18 16.78 -5.34
C TYR A 182 8.42 16.61 -4.47
N ILE A 183 8.76 17.68 -3.78
CA ILE A 183 9.80 17.76 -2.76
C ILE A 183 9.12 17.87 -1.38
N PRO A 184 9.84 17.63 -0.28
CA PRO A 184 9.29 17.78 1.06
C PRO A 184 8.60 19.14 1.24
N ALA A 185 7.36 19.14 1.74
CA ALA A 185 6.59 20.37 1.94
C ALA A 185 7.19 21.29 3.01
N HIS A 186 8.12 20.76 3.81
CA HIS A 186 8.87 21.50 4.80
C HIS A 186 10.27 20.92 4.96
N ILE A 187 11.25 21.77 5.30
CA ILE A 187 12.65 21.34 5.51
C ILE A 187 12.84 20.53 6.80
N LEU A 188 11.99 20.77 7.80
CA LEU A 188 11.88 19.97 9.02
C LEU A 188 10.89 18.81 8.79
N PRO A 189 11.31 17.54 8.83
CA PRO A 189 10.48 16.38 8.50
C PRO A 189 9.18 16.26 9.33
N GLU A 190 9.23 16.65 10.61
CA GLU A 190 8.08 16.62 11.52
C GLU A 190 6.95 17.58 11.13
N GLN A 191 7.25 18.59 10.30
CA GLN A 191 6.27 19.52 9.72
C GLN A 191 5.88 19.16 8.28
N SER A 192 6.63 18.26 7.61
CA SER A 192 6.39 17.92 6.20
C SER A 192 5.04 17.22 5.99
N ALA A 193 4.56 16.48 6.99
CA ALA A 193 3.28 15.77 6.97
C ALA A 193 2.09 16.62 7.47
N ASN A 194 2.22 17.96 7.52
CA ASN A 194 1.12 18.81 7.93
C ASN A 194 -0.08 18.66 6.97
N ILE A 195 -1.19 18.11 7.49
CA ILE A 195 -2.34 17.69 6.67
C ILE A 195 -2.98 18.84 5.87
N SER A 196 -3.02 20.06 6.41
CA SER A 196 -3.61 21.20 5.69
C SER A 196 -2.74 21.63 4.52
N THR A 197 -1.42 21.64 4.71
CA THR A 197 -0.45 21.91 3.64
C THR A 197 -0.48 20.82 2.58
N VAL A 198 -0.39 19.54 2.97
CA VAL A 198 -0.41 18.41 2.04
C VAL A 198 -1.70 18.38 1.24
N ASN A 199 -2.86 18.50 1.90
CA ASN A 199 -4.15 18.54 1.20
C ASN A 199 -4.25 19.71 0.22
N ARG A 200 -3.77 20.90 0.61
CA ARG A 200 -3.77 22.07 -0.29
C ARG A 200 -2.90 21.82 -1.52
N LEU A 201 -1.73 21.21 -1.36
CA LEU A 201 -0.82 20.91 -2.47
C LEU A 201 -1.41 19.86 -3.41
N LEU A 202 -1.92 18.74 -2.87
CA LEU A 202 -2.56 17.68 -3.65
C LEU A 202 -3.83 18.16 -4.35
N TYR A 203 -4.65 18.98 -3.67
CA TYR A 203 -5.85 19.55 -4.26
C TYR A 203 -5.53 20.56 -5.37
N SER A 204 -4.47 21.36 -5.20
CA SER A 204 -3.97 22.23 -6.28
C SER A 204 -3.50 21.43 -7.50
N ALA A 205 -2.82 20.30 -7.29
CA ALA A 205 -2.42 19.40 -8.37
C ALA A 205 -3.65 18.78 -9.06
N TYR A 206 -4.64 18.36 -8.27
CA TYR A 206 -5.91 17.85 -8.81
C TYR A 206 -6.61 18.88 -9.71
N LEU A 207 -6.77 20.12 -9.22
CA LEU A 207 -7.40 21.22 -9.95
C LEU A 207 -6.62 21.63 -11.21
N SER A 208 -5.30 21.45 -11.23
CA SER A 208 -4.46 21.69 -12.41
C SER A 208 -4.45 20.53 -13.42
N HIS A 209 -5.34 19.54 -13.25
CA HIS A 209 -5.42 18.34 -14.09
C HIS A 209 -4.13 17.50 -14.12
N THR A 210 -3.35 17.57 -13.04
CA THR A 210 -2.20 16.69 -12.80
C THR A 210 -2.71 15.26 -12.56
N ASN A 211 -2.09 14.28 -13.23
CA ASN A 211 -2.42 12.86 -13.09
C ASN A 211 -1.25 12.02 -12.56
N MET A 212 -0.08 12.62 -12.36
CA MET A 212 1.10 11.97 -11.82
C MET A 212 1.95 12.95 -11.02
N ILE A 213 2.41 12.54 -9.85
CA ILE A 213 3.39 13.29 -9.06
C ILE A 213 4.58 12.38 -8.82
N ARG A 214 5.79 12.87 -9.13
CA ARG A 214 7.03 12.16 -8.80
C ARG A 214 7.50 12.62 -7.42
N VAL A 215 7.42 11.73 -6.42
CA VAL A 215 8.08 11.96 -5.13
C VAL A 215 9.60 11.88 -5.35
N TRP A 216 10.29 13.01 -5.20
CA TRP A 216 11.70 13.14 -5.55
C TRP A 216 12.62 12.47 -4.52
N GLY A 217 13.64 11.76 -5.01
CA GLY A 217 14.42 10.79 -4.22
C GLY A 217 15.35 11.36 -3.15
N GLY A 218 15.68 12.66 -3.16
CA GLY A 218 16.47 13.25 -2.08
C GLY A 218 15.63 13.78 -0.91
N GLY A 219 14.30 13.63 -0.99
CA GLY A 219 13.36 14.00 0.05
C GLY A 219 13.18 12.89 1.07
N LEU A 220 11.92 12.54 1.31
CA LEU A 220 11.48 11.52 2.25
C LEU A 220 10.36 10.69 1.64
N TYR A 221 10.18 9.47 2.13
CA TYR A 221 8.93 8.75 1.91
C TYR A 221 7.83 9.51 2.65
N GLU A 222 6.80 9.94 1.93
CA GLU A 222 5.70 10.71 2.49
C GLU A 222 4.90 9.90 3.50
N SER A 223 4.12 10.61 4.33
CA SER A 223 3.20 10.00 5.27
C SER A 223 2.07 9.25 4.56
N GLU A 224 1.49 8.26 5.26
CA GLU A 224 0.22 7.62 4.88
C GLU A 224 -0.94 8.62 4.80
#